data_AF-A0A2I7SKN1-F1
#
_entry.id   AF-A0A2I7SKN1-F1
#
_cell.length_a   1.000
_cell.length_b   1.000
_cell.length_c   1.000
_cell.angle_alpha   90.00
_cell.angle_beta   90.00
_cell.angle_gamma   90.00
#
_symmetry.space_group_name_H-M   'P 1'
#
loop_
_entity.id
_entity.type
_entity.pdbx_description
1 polymer ?
#
loop_
_entity_poly.entity_id
_entity_poly.type
_entity_poly.pdbx_seq_one_letter_code
_entity_poly.pdbx_strand_id
1 'polypeptide(L)'
;MKKLTQKERAQNYFERNTKVNELFGTSDGYLFERSKDALNHSTTLEKKGITPYKRSEKSEGSDLLKLSVKDLTEAIKDITDVTVLEAYLEEEQAKDEPRSTAVKAFEDRIETLSNPE
;
A
#
# COMPACT_ATOMS: atom_id res chain seq x y z
N MET A 1 5.24 0.34 -25.20
CA MET A 1 4.85 1.12 -23.99
C MET A 1 4.04 0.20 -23.10
N LYS A 2 4.49 -0.11 -21.87
CA LYS A 2 3.71 -0.92 -20.93
C LYS A 2 2.45 -0.13 -20.57
N LYS A 3 1.26 -0.70 -20.78
CA LYS A 3 0.01 -0.10 -20.30
C LYS A 3 0.00 -0.26 -18.78
N LEU A 4 0.00 0.86 -18.06
CA LEU A 4 -0.24 0.86 -16.61
C LEU A 4 -1.57 0.15 -16.32
N THR A 5 -1.53 -0.78 -15.36
CA THR A 5 -2.73 -1.47 -14.91
C THR A 5 -3.66 -0.49 -14.18
N GLN A 6 -4.94 -0.83 -14.11
CA GLN A 6 -5.95 0.00 -13.43
C GLN A 6 -5.62 0.19 -11.94
N LYS A 7 -4.97 -0.80 -11.32
CA LYS A 7 -4.45 -0.73 -9.95
C LYS A 7 -3.34 0.32 -9.81
N GLU A 8 -2.35 0.31 -10.70
CA GLU A 8 -1.26 1.31 -10.69
C GLU A 8 -1.79 2.73 -10.93
N ARG A 9 -2.77 2.88 -11.82
CA ARG A 9 -3.42 4.18 -12.07
C ARG A 9 -4.20 4.68 -10.84
N ALA A 10 -4.89 3.78 -10.14
CA ALA A 10 -5.58 4.11 -8.90
C ALA A 10 -4.57 4.54 -7.81
N GLN A 11 -3.46 3.81 -7.64
CA GLN A 11 -2.39 4.18 -6.73
C GLN A 11 -1.82 5.56 -7.04
N ASN A 12 -1.44 5.83 -8.28
CA ASN A 12 -0.92 7.15 -8.67
C ASN A 12 -1.93 8.28 -8.43
N TYR A 13 -3.22 8.00 -8.62
CA TYR A 13 -4.27 8.97 -8.32
C TYR A 13 -4.34 9.27 -6.82
N PHE A 14 -4.23 8.26 -5.95
CA PHE A 14 -4.20 8.44 -4.50
C PHE A 14 -2.97 9.21 -4.02
N GLU A 15 -1.81 9.06 -4.66
CA GLU A 15 -0.61 9.84 -4.34
C GLU A 15 -0.83 11.34 -4.63
N ARG A 16 -1.49 11.64 -5.74
CA ARG A 16 -1.75 13.03 -6.18
C ARG A 16 -2.95 13.67 -5.49
N ASN A 17 -3.92 12.86 -5.04
CA ASN A 17 -5.18 13.32 -4.46
C ASN A 17 -5.31 12.76 -3.04
N THR A 18 -4.68 13.42 -2.09
CA THR A 18 -4.57 12.96 -0.70
C THR A 18 -5.89 12.87 0.06
N LYS A 19 -6.95 13.50 -0.46
CA LYS A 19 -8.31 13.49 0.11
C LYS A 19 -9.17 12.31 -0.37
N VAL A 20 -8.71 11.58 -1.38
CA VAL A 20 -9.47 10.49 -1.98
C VAL A 20 -8.94 9.18 -1.41
N ASN A 21 -9.83 8.43 -0.73
CA ASN A 21 -9.49 7.17 -0.07
C ASN A 21 -10.01 5.95 -0.84
N GLU A 22 -10.89 6.16 -1.81
CA GLU A 22 -11.50 5.09 -2.59
C GLU A 22 -11.76 5.56 -4.03
N LEU A 23 -11.54 4.65 -4.97
CA LEU A 23 -11.82 4.79 -6.39
C LEU A 23 -12.55 3.53 -6.87
N PHE A 24 -13.33 3.66 -7.93
CA PHE A 24 -14.11 2.59 -8.50
C PHE A 24 -13.73 2.42 -9.95
N GLY A 25 -13.16 1.26 -10.29
CA GLY A 25 -12.79 0.93 -11.65
C GLY A 25 -13.89 0.19 -12.39
N THR A 26 -13.98 0.40 -13.69
CA THR A 26 -14.90 -0.31 -14.59
C THR A 26 -14.12 -1.20 -15.57
N SER A 27 -14.80 -2.16 -16.19
CA SER A 27 -14.17 -3.18 -17.05
C SER A 27 -13.44 -2.63 -18.28
N ASP A 28 -13.75 -1.40 -18.69
CA ASP A 28 -13.11 -0.66 -19.79
C ASP A 28 -11.84 0.11 -19.35
N GLY A 29 -11.47 0.06 -18.08
CA GLY A 29 -10.22 0.62 -17.57
C GLY A 29 -10.31 2.06 -17.03
N TYR A 30 -11.52 2.60 -16.88
CA TYR A 30 -11.76 3.91 -16.26
C TYR A 30 -11.82 3.81 -14.73
N LEU A 31 -11.55 4.92 -14.04
CA LEU A 31 -11.57 5.06 -12.59
C LEU A 31 -12.45 6.25 -12.22
N PHE A 32 -13.30 6.08 -11.21
CA PHE A 32 -14.23 7.10 -10.73
C PHE A 32 -14.11 7.27 -9.21
N GLU A 33 -14.27 8.49 -8.71
CA GLU A 33 -14.28 8.76 -7.26
C GLU A 33 -15.60 8.35 -6.60
N ARG A 34 -16.68 8.19 -7.38
CA ARG A 34 -18.02 7.87 -6.88
C ARG A 34 -18.50 6.55 -7.46
N SER A 35 -18.96 5.66 -6.58
CA SER A 35 -19.53 4.36 -6.95
C SER A 35 -20.72 4.49 -7.92
N LYS A 36 -21.60 5.49 -7.71
CA LYS A 36 -22.76 5.74 -8.57
C LYS A 36 -22.37 6.03 -10.02
N ASP A 37 -21.31 6.81 -10.22
CA ASP A 37 -20.84 7.20 -11.56
C ASP A 37 -20.19 6.00 -12.26
N ALA A 38 -19.37 5.23 -11.54
CA ALA A 38 -18.81 3.97 -12.05
C ALA A 38 -19.89 2.95 -12.40
N LEU A 39 -20.92 2.82 -11.57
CA LEU A 39 -22.01 1.87 -11.80
C LEU A 39 -22.83 2.26 -13.02
N ASN A 40 -23.23 3.53 -13.13
CA ASN A 40 -23.93 4.06 -14.29
C ASN A 40 -23.13 3.80 -15.58
N HIS A 41 -21.82 4.10 -15.56
CA HIS A 41 -20.93 3.83 -16.70
C HIS A 41 -20.90 2.34 -17.05
N SER A 42 -20.72 1.50 -16.04
CA SER A 42 -20.64 0.05 -16.17
C SER A 42 -21.90 -0.60 -16.76
N THR A 43 -23.09 -0.01 -16.57
CA THR A 43 -24.33 -0.54 -17.18
C THR A 43 -24.33 -0.56 -18.70
N THR A 44 -23.51 0.29 -19.33
CA THR A 44 -23.37 0.37 -20.78
C THR A 44 -22.32 -0.59 -21.34
N LEU A 45 -21.57 -1.27 -20.47
CA LEU A 45 -20.50 -2.21 -20.83
C LEU A 45 -21.01 -3.65 -20.90
N GLU A 46 -20.32 -4.48 -21.68
CA GLU A 46 -20.57 -5.93 -21.74
C GLU A 46 -20.31 -6.60 -20.39
N LYS A 47 -19.22 -6.18 -19.72
CA LYS A 47 -18.86 -6.62 -18.36
C LYS A 47 -19.31 -5.58 -17.35
N LYS A 48 -20.54 -5.79 -16.86
CA LYS A 48 -21.13 -5.01 -15.78
C LYS A 48 -20.44 -5.34 -14.46
N GLY A 49 -20.29 -4.33 -13.62
CA GLY A 49 -19.57 -4.41 -12.36
C GLY A 49 -18.59 -3.26 -12.20
N ILE A 50 -18.27 -3.00 -10.93
CA ILE A 50 -17.26 -2.04 -10.53
C ILE A 50 -16.26 -2.75 -9.62
N THR A 51 -14.99 -2.42 -9.75
CA THR A 51 -13.92 -2.91 -8.91
C THR A 51 -13.51 -1.78 -7.96
N PRO A 52 -13.80 -1.87 -6.65
CA PRO A 52 -13.32 -0.88 -5.71
C PRO A 52 -11.81 -1.02 -5.55
N TYR A 53 -11.11 0.09 -5.74
CA TYR A 53 -9.73 0.29 -5.35
C TYR A 53 -9.76 1.21 -4.14
N LYS A 54 -9.34 0.70 -2.99
CA LYS A 54 -9.08 1.57 -1.86
C LYS A 54 -7.66 2.09 -1.99
N ARG A 55 -7.41 3.30 -1.48
CA ARG A 55 -6.06 3.70 -1.15
C ARG A 55 -5.53 2.55 -0.30
N SER A 56 -4.45 1.92 -0.75
CA SER A 56 -3.69 1.06 0.14
C SER A 56 -3.36 1.97 1.30
N GLU A 57 -4.08 1.80 2.40
CA GLU A 57 -3.71 2.43 3.64
C GLU A 57 -2.22 2.10 3.77
N LYS A 58 -1.36 3.13 3.78
CA LYS A 58 -0.25 3.04 4.73
C LYS A 58 -0.97 2.74 6.03
N SER A 59 -0.98 1.47 6.42
CA SER A 59 -1.97 0.92 7.32
C SER A 59 -2.24 1.88 8.48
N GLU A 60 -3.45 2.45 8.57
CA GLU A 60 -3.92 3.00 9.84
C GLU A 60 -4.24 1.85 10.83
N GLY A 61 -4.13 0.60 10.40
CA GLY A 61 -4.03 -0.58 11.26
C GLY A 61 -2.58 -0.93 11.59
N SER A 62 -2.11 -0.48 12.77
CA SER A 62 -0.78 -0.75 13.34
C SER A 62 0.37 -0.10 12.57
N ASP A 63 0.53 1.21 12.78
CA ASP A 63 1.78 1.91 12.54
C ASP A 63 2.88 1.14 13.30
N LEU A 64 3.62 0.26 12.61
CA LEU A 64 4.71 -0.54 13.21
C LEU A 64 5.67 0.37 13.97
N LEU A 65 5.82 1.60 13.49
CA LEU A 65 6.69 2.61 14.06
C LEU A 65 6.15 3.21 15.36
N LYS A 66 4.87 2.98 15.71
CA LYS A 66 4.26 3.30 17.01
C LYS A 66 4.27 2.12 17.99
N LEU A 67 4.53 0.90 17.52
CA LEU A 67 4.66 -0.26 18.41
C LEU A 67 5.92 -0.17 19.26
N SER A 68 5.91 -0.83 20.42
CA SER A 68 7.14 -1.08 21.18
C SER A 68 8.08 -1.95 20.33
N VAL A 69 9.39 -1.80 20.52
CA VAL A 69 10.40 -2.56 19.76
C VAL A 69 10.13 -4.08 19.79
N LYS A 70 9.66 -4.61 20.92
CA LYS A 70 9.28 -6.01 21.08
C LYS A 70 8.14 -6.43 20.15
N ASP A 71 7.03 -5.68 20.16
CA ASP A 71 5.86 -5.99 19.33
C ASP A 71 6.16 -5.76 17.84
N LEU A 72 6.97 -4.74 17.52
CA LEU A 72 7.50 -4.50 16.18
C LEU A 72 8.28 -5.73 15.70
N THR A 73 9.24 -6.24 16.48
CA THR A 73 10.05 -7.40 16.08
C THR A 73 9.23 -8.67 15.86
N GLU A 74 8.07 -8.81 16.49
CA GLU A 74 7.15 -9.92 16.18
C GLU A 74 6.35 -9.64 14.91
N ALA A 75 5.76 -8.45 14.79
CA ALA A 75 4.94 -8.08 13.65
C ALA A 75 5.70 -8.08 12.31
N ILE A 76 6.99 -7.70 12.29
CA ILE A 76 7.79 -7.71 11.05
C ILE A 76 8.06 -9.13 10.52
N LYS A 77 7.95 -10.17 11.35
CA LYS A 77 8.17 -11.56 10.92
C LYS A 77 7.04 -12.06 10.02
N ASP A 78 5.85 -11.52 10.18
CA ASP A 78 4.70 -11.81 9.31
C ASP A 78 4.76 -11.04 7.98
N ILE A 79 5.64 -10.03 7.89
CA ILE A 79 5.85 -9.28 6.66
C ILE A 79 6.86 -10.02 5.78
N THR A 80 6.45 -10.31 4.55
CA THR A 80 7.26 -10.97 3.51
C THR A 80 7.56 -10.04 2.33
N ASP A 81 6.91 -8.89 2.27
CA ASP A 81 7.10 -7.91 1.22
C ASP A 81 8.28 -7.01 1.59
N VAL A 82 9.40 -7.17 0.87
CA VAL A 82 10.65 -6.43 1.11
C VAL A 82 10.44 -4.93 0.89
N THR A 83 9.69 -4.54 -0.13
CA THR A 83 9.44 -3.13 -0.44
C THR A 83 8.65 -2.44 0.68
N VAL A 84 7.74 -3.17 1.34
CA VAL A 84 7.04 -2.66 2.53
C VAL A 84 8.00 -2.48 3.72
N LEU A 85 8.91 -3.43 3.95
CA LEU A 85 9.91 -3.34 5.02
C LEU A 85 10.90 -2.20 4.80
N GLU A 86 11.36 -2.00 3.56
CA GLU A 86 12.23 -0.89 3.17
C GLU A 86 11.55 0.46 3.43
N ALA A 87 10.28 0.61 3.05
CA ALA A 87 9.53 1.83 3.32
C ALA A 87 9.42 2.15 4.83
N TYR A 88 9.17 1.14 5.68
CA TYR A 88 9.14 1.33 7.13
C TYR A 88 10.53 1.63 7.72
N LEU A 89 11.59 1.03 7.19
CA LEU A 89 12.97 1.30 7.57
C LEU A 89 13.34 2.76 7.28
N GLU A 90 13.05 3.25 6.07
CA GLU A 90 13.27 4.65 5.68
C GLU A 90 12.49 5.61 6.58
N GLU A 91 11.23 5.30 6.90
CA GLU A 91 10.41 6.10 7.80
C GLU A 91 10.94 6.11 9.25
N GLU A 92 11.46 5.00 9.77
CA GLU A 92 12.09 4.95 11.11
C GLU A 92 13.41 5.75 11.14
N GLN A 93 14.21 5.67 10.08
CA GLN A 93 15.47 6.41 9.94
C GLN A 93 15.28 7.91 9.74
N ALA A 94 14.15 8.32 9.16
CA ALA A 94 13.80 9.72 8.94
C ALA A 94 13.30 10.45 10.21
N LYS A 95 13.12 9.74 11.34
CA LYS A 95 12.75 10.36 12.62
C LYS A 95 13.92 11.13 13.22
N ASP A 96 13.61 12.19 13.99
CA ASP A 96 14.61 12.92 14.78
C ASP A 96 15.37 12.00 15.76
N GLU A 97 14.69 11.00 16.31
CA GLU A 97 15.26 9.99 17.21
C GLU A 97 14.96 8.56 16.69
N PRO A 98 15.78 8.04 15.76
CA PRO A 98 15.58 6.71 15.19
C PRO A 98 15.91 5.63 16.23
N ARG A 99 15.02 4.66 16.39
CA ARG A 99 15.24 3.56 17.33
C ARG A 99 16.17 2.53 16.69
N SER A 100 17.46 2.56 17.05
CA SER A 100 18.49 1.70 16.44
C SER A 100 18.15 0.21 16.47
N THR A 101 17.44 -0.26 17.51
CA THR A 101 16.99 -1.66 17.60
C THR A 101 15.87 -1.98 16.60
N ALA A 102 14.96 -1.04 16.33
CA ALA A 102 13.91 -1.22 15.33
C ALA A 102 14.49 -1.21 13.91
N VAL A 103 15.41 -0.27 13.64
CA VAL A 103 16.18 -0.21 12.37
C VAL A 103 16.85 -1.55 12.09
N LYS A 104 17.63 -2.06 13.06
CA LYS A 104 18.32 -3.35 12.92
C LYS A 104 17.35 -4.51 12.67
N ALA A 105 16.18 -4.50 13.30
CA ALA A 105 15.17 -5.54 13.11
C ALA A 105 14.61 -5.56 11.68
N PHE A 106 14.37 -4.38 11.10
CA PHE A 106 13.97 -4.27 9.69
C PHE A 106 15.08 -4.74 8.74
N GLU A 107 16.33 -4.33 8.97
CA GLU A 107 17.48 -4.73 8.15
C GLU A 107 17.68 -6.26 8.16
N ASP A 108 17.65 -6.89 9.34
CA ASP A 108 17.81 -8.35 9.52
C ASP A 108 16.71 -9.13 8.80
N ARG A 109 15.46 -8.63 8.87
CA ARG A 109 14.33 -9.23 8.18
C ARG A 109 14.44 -9.09 6.65
N ILE A 110 14.85 -7.92 6.16
CA ILE A 110 15.07 -7.66 4.73
C ILE A 110 16.18 -8.57 4.21
N GLU A 111 17.29 -8.69 4.94
CA GLU A 111 18.42 -9.56 4.59
C GLU A 111 17.98 -11.03 4.50
N THR A 112 17.22 -11.51 5.49
CA THR A 112 16.66 -12.87 5.49
C THR A 112 15.78 -13.14 4.26
N LEU A 113 14.98 -12.15 3.84
CA LEU A 113 14.09 -12.30 2.68
C LEU A 113 14.84 -12.14 1.35
N SER A 114 15.90 -11.34 1.31
CA SER A 114 16.71 -11.09 0.11
C SER A 114 17.75 -12.18 -0.14
N ASN A 115 18.20 -12.87 0.90
CA ASN A 115 19.14 -13.97 0.80
C ASN A 115 18.64 -15.17 1.63
N PRO A 116 17.58 -15.87 1.16
CA PRO A 116 17.12 -17.08 1.83
C PRO A 116 18.21 -18.15 1.72
N GLU A 117 18.76 -18.59 2.86
CA GLU A 117 19.67 -19.75 2.94
C GLU A 117 19.05 -21.03 2.38
#